data_AF-A0A0J6S3W3-F1
#
_entry.id   AF-A0A0J6S3W3-F1
#
_cell.length_a   1.000
_cell.length_b   1.000
_cell.length_c   1.000
_cell.angle_alpha   90.00
_cell.angle_beta   90.00
_cell.angle_gamma   90.00
#
_symmetry.space_group_name_H-M   'P 1'
#
loop_
_entity.id
_entity.type
_entity.pdbx_description
1 polymer ?
#
loop_
_entity_poly.entity_id
_entity_poly.type
_entity_poly.pdbx_seq_one_letter_code
_entity_poly.pdbx_strand_id
1 'polypeptide(L)'
;GYSEQAGAAYGNTGWQTFLHEFGHALGLEHPDEDPNNTTNQAGNDQRYTVMSYVPHPSMAALPEDDRSWPVTPMQYDIAAVQMLYGANLTTRADDTRYFAPGSAYALGDGGVLENGRPAILTIWDAGGIDTLDASDQTGAVRLDLNPGAFSTLGQYADTIAMSLAHEENGVIVNLIENATG
;
A
#
# COMPACT_ATOMS: atom_id res chain seq x y z
N GLY A 1 30.10 6.48 -8.50
CA GLY A 1 29.04 7.47 -8.30
C GLY A 1 27.97 6.77 -7.52
N TYR A 2 27.85 7.09 -6.24
CA TYR A 2 26.81 6.53 -5.38
C TYR A 2 25.58 7.42 -5.58
N SER A 3 24.58 6.88 -6.28
CA SER A 3 23.33 7.58 -6.59
C SER A 3 22.50 7.81 -5.33
N GLU A 4 21.59 8.78 -5.41
CA GLU A 4 20.70 9.32 -4.38
C GLU A 4 19.66 8.32 -3.83
N GLN A 5 20.00 7.03 -3.74
CA GLN A 5 19.11 5.93 -3.33
C GLN A 5 19.34 5.47 -1.88
N ALA A 6 20.41 5.94 -1.21
CA ALA A 6 20.76 5.50 0.14
C ALA A 6 19.97 6.22 1.27
N GLY A 7 19.13 7.21 0.92
CA GLY A 7 18.29 7.92 1.87
C GLY A 7 16.88 7.33 1.95
N ALA A 8 16.29 7.28 3.15
CA ALA A 8 14.90 6.92 3.34
C ALA A 8 13.98 8.02 2.77
N ALA A 9 13.55 7.86 1.52
CA ALA A 9 12.53 8.68 0.89
C ALA A 9 11.42 7.75 0.39
N TYR A 10 10.16 8.11 0.62
CA TYR A 10 9.01 7.27 0.26
C TYR A 10 9.08 6.82 -1.20
N GLY A 11 8.84 5.53 -1.45
CA GLY A 11 8.76 4.99 -2.81
C GLY A 11 10.10 4.71 -3.48
N ASN A 12 11.22 4.79 -2.74
CA ASN A 12 12.54 4.30 -3.19
C ASN A 12 12.93 2.99 -2.49
N THR A 13 14.04 2.39 -2.94
CA THR A 13 14.59 1.13 -2.41
C THR A 13 15.00 1.23 -0.94
N GLY A 14 15.55 2.37 -0.50
CA GLY A 14 15.95 2.59 0.90
C GLY A 14 14.77 2.54 1.87
N TRP A 15 13.64 3.17 1.52
CA TRP A 15 12.41 3.11 2.34
C TRP A 15 11.81 1.70 2.36
N GLN A 16 11.76 1.02 1.22
CA GLN A 16 11.27 -0.36 1.14
C GLN A 16 12.14 -1.32 1.96
N THR A 17 13.46 -1.18 1.91
CA THR A 17 14.38 -1.96 2.74
C THR A 17 14.11 -1.73 4.23
N PHE A 18 13.90 -0.47 4.64
CA PHE A 18 13.54 -0.17 6.02
C PHE A 18 12.23 -0.87 6.44
N LEU A 19 11.16 -0.77 5.63
CA LEU A 19 9.90 -1.45 5.93
C LEU A 19 10.06 -2.98 6.01
N HIS A 20 10.86 -3.57 5.11
CA HIS A 20 11.14 -5.00 5.08
C HIS A 20 11.84 -5.48 6.35
N GLU A 21 12.94 -4.84 6.74
CA GLU A 21 13.68 -5.20 7.94
C GLU A 21 12.90 -4.89 9.23
N PHE A 22 12.06 -3.85 9.20
CA PHE A 22 11.13 -3.58 10.30
C PHE A 22 10.08 -4.69 10.42
N GLY A 23 9.59 -5.23 9.31
CA GLY A 23 8.72 -6.41 9.28
C GLY A 23 9.39 -7.62 9.94
N HIS A 24 10.64 -7.93 9.59
CA HIS A 24 11.41 -8.98 10.25
C HIS A 24 11.55 -8.75 11.77
N ALA A 25 11.80 -7.51 12.20
CA ALA A 25 11.89 -7.17 13.62
C ALA A 25 10.55 -7.39 14.38
N LEU A 26 9.42 -7.32 13.67
CA LEU A 26 8.08 -7.65 14.18
C LEU A 26 7.74 -9.15 14.05
N GLY A 27 8.66 -9.98 13.56
CA GLY A 27 8.46 -11.42 13.42
C GLY A 27 7.81 -11.85 12.10
N LEU A 28 7.79 -10.99 11.08
CA LEU A 28 7.38 -11.38 9.74
C LEU A 28 8.51 -12.11 9.02
N GLU A 29 8.16 -13.13 8.25
CA GLU A 29 9.08 -13.89 7.40
C GLU A 29 8.81 -13.58 5.93
N HIS A 30 9.72 -14.03 5.07
CA HIS A 30 9.44 -14.04 3.63
C HIS A 30 8.22 -14.93 3.32
N PRO A 31 7.47 -14.67 2.24
CA PRO A 31 6.26 -15.43 1.91
C PRO A 31 6.54 -16.90 1.56
N ASP A 32 7.77 -17.22 1.20
CA ASP A 32 8.27 -18.57 1.00
C ASP A 32 9.77 -18.66 1.33
N GLU A 33 10.31 -19.89 1.28
CA GLU A 33 11.72 -20.16 1.57
C GLU A 33 12.69 -19.65 0.48
N ASP A 34 12.17 -19.29 -0.70
CA ASP A 34 12.93 -18.70 -1.80
C ASP A 34 12.32 -17.34 -2.16
N PRO A 35 12.77 -16.23 -1.54
CA PRO A 35 12.09 -14.94 -1.67
C PRO A 35 12.04 -14.39 -3.09
N ASN A 36 12.81 -14.97 -4.03
CA ASN A 36 12.81 -14.62 -5.45
C ASN A 36 11.92 -15.55 -6.31
N ASN A 37 11.17 -16.45 -5.69
CA ASN A 37 10.40 -17.47 -6.37
C ASN A 37 9.22 -16.87 -7.15
N THR A 38 9.40 -16.78 -8.46
CA THR A 38 8.37 -16.29 -9.38
C THR A 38 7.40 -17.39 -9.84
N THR A 39 7.48 -18.61 -9.32
CA THR A 39 6.66 -19.75 -9.79
C THR A 39 5.31 -19.87 -9.08
N ASN A 40 5.15 -19.23 -7.91
CA ASN A 40 3.90 -19.14 -7.17
C ASN A 40 3.58 -17.69 -6.75
N GLN A 41 3.40 -16.81 -7.75
CA GLN A 41 3.19 -15.37 -7.53
C GLN A 41 1.82 -15.01 -6.93
N ALA A 42 0.90 -15.97 -6.80
CA ALA A 42 -0.42 -15.68 -6.26
C ALA A 42 -0.30 -15.27 -4.78
N GLY A 43 -0.29 -13.97 -4.53
CA GLY A 43 -0.06 -13.41 -3.19
C GLY A 43 1.40 -13.24 -2.79
N ASN A 44 2.37 -13.60 -3.64
CA ASN A 44 3.81 -13.42 -3.39
C ASN A 44 4.38 -12.36 -4.34
N ASP A 45 3.92 -11.12 -4.18
CA ASP A 45 4.49 -9.95 -4.84
C ASP A 45 4.31 -8.70 -3.95
N GLN A 46 5.01 -7.63 -4.32
CA GLN A 46 5.02 -6.36 -3.58
C GLN A 46 3.70 -5.59 -3.61
N ARG A 47 2.68 -6.05 -4.32
CA ARG A 47 1.31 -5.55 -4.17
C ARG A 47 0.68 -6.06 -2.86
N TYR A 48 1.11 -7.23 -2.38
CA TYR A 48 0.52 -7.89 -1.20
C TYR A 48 1.37 -7.80 0.06
N THR A 49 2.70 -7.80 -0.06
CA THR A 49 3.62 -7.82 1.09
C THR A 49 4.95 -7.15 0.77
N VAL A 50 5.46 -6.35 1.71
CA VAL A 50 6.83 -5.80 1.64
C VAL A 50 7.89 -6.88 1.85
N MET A 51 7.51 -8.06 2.33
CA MET A 51 8.40 -9.20 2.56
C MET A 51 8.77 -9.94 1.26
N SER A 52 8.11 -9.66 0.14
CA SER A 52 8.42 -10.27 -1.16
C SER A 52 9.52 -9.51 -1.92
N TYR A 53 10.38 -10.24 -2.61
CA TYR A 53 11.30 -9.66 -3.62
C TYR A 53 10.71 -9.63 -5.02
N VAL A 54 9.52 -10.20 -5.23
CA VAL A 54 8.83 -10.13 -6.52
C VAL A 54 8.20 -8.74 -6.66
N PRO A 55 8.58 -7.95 -7.68
CA PRO A 55 8.14 -6.57 -7.83
C PRO A 55 6.63 -6.48 -8.12
N HIS A 56 6.07 -5.30 -7.90
CA HIS A 56 4.68 -5.02 -8.27
C HIS A 56 4.41 -5.38 -9.74
N PRO A 57 3.38 -6.20 -10.07
CA PRO A 57 3.18 -6.74 -11.42
C PRO A 57 3.07 -5.68 -12.53
N SER A 58 2.42 -4.54 -12.25
CA SER A 58 2.27 -3.43 -13.22
C SER A 58 3.58 -2.68 -13.50
N MET A 59 4.64 -2.93 -12.73
CA MET A 59 5.95 -2.28 -12.84
C MET A 59 7.10 -3.28 -13.04
N ALA A 60 6.82 -4.59 -13.07
CA ALA A 60 7.83 -5.64 -13.14
C ALA A 60 8.73 -5.56 -14.40
N ALA A 61 8.22 -4.98 -15.50
CA ALA A 61 8.96 -4.77 -16.73
C ALA A 61 9.88 -3.54 -16.74
N LEU A 62 9.77 -2.65 -15.75
CA LEU A 62 10.61 -1.46 -15.64
C LEU A 62 12.01 -1.82 -15.12
N PRO A 63 13.05 -1.04 -15.48
CA PRO A 63 14.32 -1.05 -14.76
C PRO A 63 14.11 -0.78 -13.27
N GLU A 64 14.92 -1.39 -12.41
CA GLU A 64 14.78 -1.28 -10.95
C GLU A 64 14.78 0.19 -10.45
N ASP A 65 15.65 1.02 -11.02
CA ASP A 65 15.77 2.44 -10.69
C ASP A 65 14.51 3.26 -11.03
N ASP A 66 13.71 2.77 -11.98
CA ASP A 66 12.48 3.41 -12.48
C ASP A 66 11.22 2.86 -11.78
N ARG A 67 11.35 1.81 -10.96
CA ARG A 67 10.22 1.23 -10.22
C ARG A 67 9.86 2.10 -9.01
N SER A 68 8.58 2.06 -8.65
CA SER A 68 8.14 2.44 -7.31
C SER A 68 8.15 1.25 -6.38
N TRP A 69 8.22 1.54 -5.08
CA TRP A 69 8.20 0.54 -4.03
C TRP A 69 7.10 0.85 -3.01
N PRO A 70 6.60 -0.17 -2.28
CA PRO A 70 5.66 0.03 -1.19
C PRO A 70 6.10 1.11 -0.20
N VAL A 71 5.17 1.98 0.18
CA VAL A 71 5.41 3.07 1.13
C VAL A 71 4.75 2.86 2.48
N THR A 72 3.89 1.85 2.58
CA THR A 72 3.28 1.34 3.81
C THR A 72 3.49 -0.17 3.90
N PRO A 73 3.27 -0.80 5.06
CA PRO A 73 2.94 -2.22 5.11
C PRO A 73 1.78 -2.52 4.15
N MET A 74 1.84 -3.65 3.47
CA MET A 74 0.84 -4.07 2.48
C MET A 74 -0.22 -4.99 3.13
N GLN A 75 -1.24 -5.40 2.38
CA GLN A 75 -2.38 -6.18 2.89
C GLN A 75 -2.00 -7.34 3.81
N TYR A 76 -1.03 -8.17 3.39
CA TYR A 76 -0.63 -9.35 4.15
C TYR A 76 0.28 -9.01 5.32
N ASP A 77 1.07 -7.93 5.22
CA ASP A 77 1.88 -7.44 6.34
C ASP A 77 0.97 -6.95 7.47
N ILE A 78 -0.06 -6.16 7.13
CA ILE A 78 -1.05 -5.66 8.08
C ILE A 78 -1.77 -6.83 8.74
N ALA A 79 -2.29 -7.78 7.96
CA ALA A 79 -2.98 -8.94 8.50
C ALA A 79 -2.09 -9.79 9.44
N ALA A 80 -0.84 -10.04 9.05
CA ALA A 80 0.09 -10.82 9.86
C ALA A 80 0.44 -10.10 11.19
N VAL A 81 0.72 -8.80 11.15
CA VAL A 81 0.99 -8.01 12.37
C VAL A 81 -0.24 -7.94 13.26
N GLN A 82 -1.43 -7.82 12.71
CA GLN A 82 -2.68 -7.85 13.47
C GLN A 82 -2.94 -9.21 14.12
N MET A 83 -2.57 -10.32 13.48
CA MET A 83 -2.63 -11.65 14.09
C MET A 83 -1.67 -11.79 15.29
N LEU A 84 -0.51 -11.16 15.23
CA LEU A 84 0.51 -11.23 16.30
C LEU A 84 0.20 -10.29 17.47
N TYR A 85 -0.31 -9.09 17.19
CA TYR A 85 -0.36 -8.00 18.17
C TYR A 85 -1.74 -7.37 18.35
N GLY A 86 -2.74 -7.79 17.58
CA GLY A 86 -4.08 -7.21 17.54
C GLY A 86 -4.17 -6.00 16.61
N ALA A 87 -5.39 -5.71 16.15
CA ALA A 87 -5.66 -4.52 15.35
C ALA A 87 -5.69 -3.25 16.20
N ASN A 88 -5.09 -2.18 15.67
CA ASN A 88 -5.15 -0.87 16.30
C ASN A 88 -6.44 -0.15 15.90
N LEU A 89 -7.45 -0.23 16.77
CA LEU A 89 -8.78 0.35 16.58
C LEU A 89 -8.86 1.87 16.85
N THR A 90 -7.73 2.55 17.08
CA THR A 90 -7.70 4.00 17.27
C THR A 90 -7.04 4.74 16.10
N THR A 91 -6.55 4.02 15.10
CA THR A 91 -5.91 4.64 13.94
C THR A 91 -6.97 5.22 13.03
N ARG A 92 -7.00 6.56 12.90
CA ARG A 92 -7.93 7.26 12.01
C ARG A 92 -9.41 6.95 12.28
N ALA A 93 -9.79 6.65 13.51
CA ALA A 93 -11.16 6.26 13.88
C ALA A 93 -12.25 7.37 13.75
N ASP A 94 -11.92 8.49 13.11
CA ASP A 94 -12.81 9.62 12.76
C ASP A 94 -12.80 9.77 11.24
N ASP A 95 -13.76 10.52 10.67
CA ASP A 95 -13.86 10.76 9.22
C ASP A 95 -12.52 11.16 8.57
N THR A 96 -12.04 10.32 7.66
CA THR A 96 -10.77 10.51 6.96
C THR A 96 -10.97 10.64 5.45
N ARG A 97 -10.37 11.70 4.90
CA ARG A 97 -10.25 11.89 3.44
C ARG A 97 -8.88 11.42 2.97
N TYR A 98 -8.83 10.80 1.80
CA TYR A 98 -7.62 10.26 1.18
C TYR A 98 -7.32 10.86 -0.21
N PHE A 99 -6.04 10.85 -0.59
CA PHE A 99 -5.45 11.20 -1.89
C PHE A 99 -5.46 12.66 -2.30
N ALA A 100 -6.50 13.43 -2.03
CA ALA A 100 -6.50 14.83 -2.44
C ALA A 100 -5.61 15.72 -1.55
N PRO A 101 -5.25 16.93 -1.97
CA PRO A 101 -4.33 17.80 -1.25
C PRO A 101 -4.77 18.08 0.20
N GLY A 102 -3.81 18.01 1.12
CA GLY A 102 -4.05 18.23 2.55
C GLY A 102 -4.76 17.08 3.28
N SER A 103 -4.96 15.94 2.62
CA SER A 103 -5.62 14.75 3.19
C SER A 103 -4.63 13.64 3.57
N ALA A 104 -5.11 12.54 4.13
CA ALA A 104 -4.28 11.38 4.43
C ALA A 104 -3.76 10.75 3.12
N TYR A 105 -2.48 10.42 3.08
CA TYR A 105 -1.82 9.94 1.86
C TYR A 105 -2.13 10.82 0.64
N ALA A 106 -1.96 12.15 0.76
CA ALA A 106 -2.13 13.05 -0.38
C ALA A 106 -1.20 12.64 -1.55
N LEU A 107 -1.77 12.53 -2.74
CA LEU A 107 -1.11 12.13 -3.98
C LEU A 107 -1.35 13.19 -5.05
N GLY A 108 -0.32 13.50 -5.82
CA GLY A 108 -0.43 14.31 -7.02
C GLY A 108 -1.18 13.58 -8.14
N ASP A 109 -1.35 14.26 -9.26
CA ASP A 109 -1.98 13.69 -10.46
C ASP A 109 -1.25 12.43 -10.94
N GLY A 110 -1.99 11.39 -11.28
CA GLY A 110 -1.46 10.07 -11.62
C GLY A 110 -1.05 9.23 -10.39
N GLY A 111 -1.56 9.56 -9.20
CA GLY A 111 -1.27 8.82 -7.97
C GLY A 111 0.19 8.94 -7.51
N VAL A 112 0.84 10.07 -7.80
CA VAL A 112 2.28 10.25 -7.53
C VAL A 112 2.56 10.85 -6.16
N LEU A 113 3.62 10.37 -5.52
CA LEU A 113 4.21 10.95 -4.32
C LEU A 113 4.91 12.28 -4.65
N GLU A 114 5.25 13.06 -3.62
CA GLU A 114 5.96 14.33 -3.78
C GLU A 114 7.31 14.21 -4.51
N ASN A 115 7.97 13.04 -4.41
CA ASN A 115 9.22 12.76 -5.13
C ASN A 115 9.02 12.32 -6.59
N GLY A 116 7.80 12.38 -7.12
CA GLY A 116 7.46 12.07 -8.50
C GLY A 116 7.28 10.58 -8.81
N ARG A 117 7.36 9.70 -7.81
CA ARG A 117 7.14 8.26 -8.00
C ARG A 117 5.68 7.88 -7.75
N PRO A 118 5.07 6.99 -8.55
CA PRO A 118 3.75 6.42 -8.23
C PRO A 118 3.74 5.82 -6.80
N ALA A 119 2.71 6.10 -6.02
CA ALA A 119 2.57 5.50 -4.70
C ALA A 119 2.17 4.02 -4.84
N ILE A 120 2.72 3.16 -3.97
CA ILE A 120 2.22 1.80 -3.73
C ILE A 120 1.91 1.71 -2.24
N LEU A 121 0.64 1.58 -1.85
CA LEU A 121 0.25 1.62 -0.44
C LEU A 121 -0.98 0.78 -0.14
N THR A 122 -1.20 0.49 1.14
CA THR A 122 -2.43 -0.10 1.67
C THR A 122 -3.06 0.81 2.72
N ILE A 123 -4.37 0.99 2.65
CA ILE A 123 -5.15 1.75 3.63
C ILE A 123 -5.67 0.81 4.73
N TRP A 124 -5.26 1.10 5.96
CA TRP A 124 -5.94 0.65 7.18
C TRP A 124 -6.67 1.86 7.76
N ASP A 125 -7.95 1.73 8.05
CA ASP A 125 -8.74 2.71 8.78
C ASP A 125 -9.50 1.97 9.87
N ALA A 126 -9.72 2.57 11.04
CA ALA A 126 -10.40 1.93 12.16
C ALA A 126 -11.85 2.36 12.33
N GLY A 127 -12.32 3.29 11.50
CA GLY A 127 -13.73 3.70 11.44
C GLY A 127 -13.91 5.18 11.18
N GLY A 128 -15.16 5.61 11.06
CA GLY A 128 -15.50 6.95 10.59
C GLY A 128 -16.41 6.85 9.38
N ILE A 129 -16.59 7.95 8.66
CA ILE A 129 -17.15 7.98 7.32
C ILE A 129 -16.07 8.52 6.38
N ASP A 130 -15.39 7.61 5.72
CA ASP A 130 -14.16 7.89 4.98
C ASP A 130 -14.43 8.08 3.49
N THR A 131 -13.52 8.82 2.83
CA THR A 131 -13.64 9.14 1.41
C THR A 131 -12.30 8.97 0.67
N LEU A 132 -12.31 8.15 -0.38
CA LEU A 132 -11.27 8.18 -1.41
C LEU A 132 -11.55 9.34 -2.37
N ASP A 133 -10.73 10.38 -2.34
CA ASP A 133 -10.96 11.57 -3.16
C ASP A 133 -9.94 11.70 -4.29
N ALA A 134 -10.37 11.29 -5.48
CA ALA A 134 -9.62 11.38 -6.72
C ALA A 134 -10.03 12.59 -7.59
N SER A 135 -10.68 13.63 -7.03
CA SER A 135 -11.17 14.79 -7.80
C SER A 135 -10.09 15.53 -8.59
N ASP A 136 -8.85 15.46 -8.10
CA ASP A 136 -7.70 16.17 -8.67
C ASP A 136 -6.91 15.29 -9.65
N GLN A 137 -7.40 14.08 -9.95
CA GLN A 137 -6.77 13.16 -10.88
C GLN A 137 -7.30 13.40 -12.29
N THR A 138 -6.40 13.65 -13.24
CA THR A 138 -6.74 13.83 -14.65
C THR A 138 -6.56 12.55 -15.48
N GLY A 139 -5.78 11.60 -14.94
CA GLY A 139 -5.54 10.29 -15.52
C GLY A 139 -6.66 9.27 -15.27
N ALA A 140 -6.37 8.01 -15.61
CA ALA A 140 -7.31 6.90 -15.38
C ALA A 140 -7.51 6.67 -13.87
N VAL A 141 -8.77 6.56 -13.43
CA VAL A 141 -9.14 6.29 -12.04
C VAL A 141 -10.04 5.05 -12.00
N ARG A 142 -9.71 4.12 -11.12
CA ARG A 142 -10.57 2.99 -10.74
C ARG A 142 -10.51 2.85 -9.22
N LEU A 143 -11.60 3.21 -8.56
CA LEU A 143 -11.73 3.09 -7.11
C LEU A 143 -12.58 1.88 -6.76
N ASP A 144 -12.06 1.02 -5.90
CA ASP A 144 -12.76 -0.11 -5.31
C ASP A 144 -12.64 -0.01 -3.79
N LEU A 145 -13.79 0.14 -3.14
CA LEU A 145 -13.90 0.38 -1.70
C LEU A 145 -14.01 -0.91 -0.88
N ASN A 146 -14.11 -2.06 -1.55
CA ASN A 146 -14.27 -3.32 -0.83
C ASN A 146 -12.98 -3.67 -0.07
N PRO A 147 -13.08 -4.20 1.16
CA PRO A 147 -11.91 -4.71 1.87
C PRO A 147 -11.13 -5.72 1.03
N GLY A 148 -9.81 -5.62 1.03
CA GLY A 148 -8.93 -6.45 0.21
C GLY A 148 -8.88 -6.10 -1.28
N ALA A 149 -9.69 -5.16 -1.76
CA ALA A 149 -9.66 -4.75 -3.15
C ALA A 149 -8.48 -3.82 -3.46
N PHE A 150 -8.16 -3.72 -4.75
CA PHE A 150 -7.16 -2.80 -5.26
C PHE A 150 -7.83 -1.71 -6.08
N SER A 151 -7.26 -0.53 -6.04
CA SER A 151 -7.63 0.66 -6.80
C SER A 151 -6.44 1.13 -7.66
N THR A 152 -6.75 1.87 -8.70
CA THR A 152 -5.80 2.44 -9.66
C THR A 152 -5.96 3.95 -9.71
N LEU A 153 -4.85 4.67 -9.54
CA LEU A 153 -4.74 6.10 -9.84
C LEU A 153 -3.61 6.28 -10.86
N GLY A 154 -3.95 6.73 -12.07
CA GLY A 154 -3.00 6.94 -13.15
C GLY A 154 -2.66 5.69 -13.96
N GLN A 155 -1.39 5.59 -14.37
CA GLN A 155 -0.93 4.63 -15.38
C GLN A 155 -0.80 3.20 -14.85
N TYR A 156 -0.38 3.04 -13.59
CA TYR A 156 -0.04 1.73 -13.03
C TYR A 156 -1.24 1.15 -12.29
N ALA A 157 -1.69 -0.02 -12.74
CA ALA A 157 -2.83 -0.69 -12.13
C ALA A 157 -2.52 -1.17 -10.71
N ASP A 158 -3.55 -1.22 -9.87
CA ASP A 158 -3.60 -1.89 -8.56
C ASP A 158 -2.58 -1.40 -7.53
N THR A 159 -2.19 -0.14 -7.60
CA THR A 159 -1.16 0.43 -6.72
C THR A 159 -1.68 0.81 -5.34
N ILE A 160 -3.00 0.94 -5.17
CA ILE A 160 -3.61 1.33 -3.90
C ILE A 160 -4.50 0.19 -3.39
N ALA A 161 -4.18 -0.39 -2.25
CA ALA A 161 -4.93 -1.50 -1.68
C ALA A 161 -5.81 -1.04 -0.51
N MET A 162 -7.00 -1.60 -0.39
CA MET A 162 -7.72 -1.62 0.89
C MET A 162 -7.19 -2.77 1.73
N SER A 163 -6.99 -2.56 3.04
CA SER A 163 -6.65 -3.66 3.95
C SER A 163 -7.70 -4.78 3.92
N LEU A 164 -7.31 -6.00 4.27
CA LEU A 164 -8.27 -7.11 4.40
C LEU A 164 -9.31 -6.78 5.47
N ALA A 165 -10.52 -7.32 5.32
CA ALA A 165 -11.61 -7.06 6.26
C ALA A 165 -11.21 -7.48 7.69
N HIS A 166 -11.34 -6.56 8.64
CA HIS A 166 -11.15 -6.82 10.06
C HIS A 166 -12.49 -6.71 10.78
N GLU A 167 -12.88 -7.77 11.47
CA GLU A 167 -14.18 -7.87 12.15
C GLU A 167 -14.02 -7.71 13.67
N GLU A 168 -14.79 -6.80 14.25
CA GLU A 168 -14.97 -6.67 15.70
C GLU A 168 -16.43 -6.90 16.04
N ASN A 169 -16.71 -7.91 16.88
CA ASN A 169 -18.06 -8.24 17.35
C ASN A 169 -19.12 -8.41 16.24
N GLY A 170 -18.78 -9.00 15.09
CA GLY A 170 -19.73 -9.19 13.99
C GLY A 170 -19.79 -8.04 12.99
N VAL A 171 -18.95 -7.02 13.12
CA VAL A 171 -18.96 -5.82 12.28
C VAL A 171 -17.57 -5.58 11.68
N ILE A 172 -17.50 -5.33 10.38
CA ILE A 172 -16.25 -4.90 9.73
C ILE A 172 -15.99 -3.44 10.12
N VAL A 173 -14.80 -3.16 10.66
CA VAL A 173 -14.46 -1.83 11.21
C VAL A 173 -13.60 -0.96 10.31
N ASN A 174 -13.00 -1.54 9.27
CA ASN A 174 -12.06 -0.88 8.38
C ASN A 174 -12.65 -0.60 6.99
N LEU A 175 -13.91 -0.20 6.95
CA LEU A 175 -14.58 0.14 5.70
C LEU A 175 -14.15 1.54 5.25
N ILE A 176 -14.22 1.75 3.92
CA ILE A 176 -14.23 3.08 3.33
C ILE A 176 -15.57 3.23 2.62
N GLU A 177 -16.33 4.27 2.94
CA GLU A 177 -17.74 4.35 2.56
C GLU A 177 -17.96 5.12 1.26
N ASN A 178 -17.06 6.07 0.94
CA ASN A 178 -17.28 7.01 -0.14
C ASN A 178 -16.09 7.08 -1.11
N ALA A 179 -16.40 7.47 -2.34
CA ALA A 179 -15.44 7.80 -3.37
C ALA A 179 -15.91 9.04 -4.14
N THR A 180 -14.97 9.90 -4.53
CA THR A 180 -15.17 11.04 -5.43
C THR A 180 -14.09 11.02 -6.52
N GLY A 181 -14.42 11.47 -7.73
CA GLY A 181 -13.50 11.55 -8.87
C GLY A 181 -14.04 12.41 -9.99
#